data_AF-A0A2V7EK18-F1
#
_entry.id   AF-A0A2V7EK18-F1
#
_cell.length_a   1.000
_cell.length_b   1.000
_cell.length_c   1.000
_cell.angle_alpha   90.00
_cell.angle_beta   90.00
_cell.angle_gamma   90.00
#
_symmetry.space_group_name_H-M   'P 1'
#
loop_
_entity.id
_entity.type
_entity.pdbx_description
1 polymer ?
#
loop_
_entity_poly.entity_id
_entity_poly.type
_entity_poly.pdbx_seq_one_letter_code
_entity_poly.pdbx_strand_id
1 'polypeptide(L)'
;VYIDHARRNGTVTLYNPNPEPAEITISTAFGYPVTDSLGHFALRTVEHPDSMLPSAAEWVQAFPRRLTIASLERQTVRLLVTPPAGLPDGEYWARLIISARGGRLPIGGVGDTAAVRVQLNLVVNTNIGVAYRKGPVATGVALSNLRVRIRRDSVEVWSRLERRLTAAYVGTVRATLVDSTGKVRSTLSAPIAVYFVMEPRYALAVAGLAPGLYWLRYELVTDREDLDPAVVLQASAVRDSVELRLP
;
A
#
# COMPACT_ATOMS: atom_id res chain seq x y z
N VAL A 1 1.55 3.40 -9.66
CA VAL A 1 1.92 4.04 -10.95
C VAL A 1 2.96 5.09 -10.68
N TYR A 2 4.05 5.13 -11.45
CA TYR A 2 5.08 6.15 -11.34
C TYR A 2 5.16 6.93 -12.64
N ILE A 3 5.10 8.25 -12.56
CA ILE A 3 5.08 9.16 -13.70
C ILE A 3 6.24 10.16 -13.53
N ASP A 4 7.06 10.27 -14.56
CA ASP A 4 8.17 11.21 -14.60
C ASP A 4 7.75 12.56 -15.24
N HIS A 5 8.34 13.66 -14.78
CA HIS A 5 8.08 15.01 -15.27
C HIS A 5 8.35 15.21 -16.76
N ALA A 6 9.27 14.46 -17.37
CA ALA A 6 9.54 14.52 -18.80
C ALA A 6 8.41 13.88 -19.63
N ARG A 7 7.77 12.83 -19.11
CA ARG A 7 6.70 12.11 -19.83
C ARG A 7 5.31 12.67 -19.53
N ARG A 8 5.04 13.03 -18.26
CA ARG A 8 3.75 13.56 -17.75
C ARG A 8 2.53 12.72 -18.12
N ASN A 9 2.73 11.44 -18.40
CA ASN A 9 1.66 10.51 -18.69
C ASN A 9 1.99 9.11 -18.14
N GLY A 10 0.96 8.33 -17.88
CA GLY A 10 1.06 6.94 -17.47
C GLY A 10 -0.19 6.16 -17.89
N THR A 11 -0.20 4.86 -17.63
CA THR A 11 -1.34 4.00 -17.98
C THR A 11 -1.65 3.02 -16.85
N VAL A 12 -2.92 2.65 -16.73
CA VAL A 12 -3.39 1.55 -15.89
C VAL A 12 -4.30 0.67 -16.74
N THR A 13 -4.08 -0.64 -16.73
CA THR A 13 -4.96 -1.60 -17.39
C THR A 13 -5.91 -2.19 -16.36
N LEU A 14 -7.21 -2.02 -16.61
CA LEU A 14 -8.28 -2.61 -15.82
C LEU A 14 -8.71 -3.93 -16.49
N TYR A 15 -9.02 -4.94 -15.68
CA TYR A 15 -9.51 -6.23 -16.13
C TYR A 15 -10.79 -6.55 -15.37
N ASN A 16 -11.85 -6.92 -16.08
CA ASN A 16 -13.07 -7.44 -15.48
C ASN A 16 -13.03 -8.98 -15.50
N PRO A 17 -12.75 -9.65 -14.36
CA PRO A 17 -12.73 -11.11 -14.30
C PRO A 17 -14.14 -11.73 -14.22
N ASN A 18 -15.19 -10.92 -14.07
CA ASN A 18 -16.54 -11.40 -13.84
C ASN A 18 -17.26 -11.74 -15.15
N PRO A 19 -18.27 -12.64 -15.11
CA PRO A 19 -19.07 -13.00 -16.28
C PRO A 19 -20.03 -11.89 -16.73
N GLU A 20 -20.29 -10.89 -15.89
CA GLU A 20 -21.15 -9.74 -16.19
C GLU A 20 -20.32 -8.47 -16.46
N PRO A 21 -20.80 -7.52 -17.30
CA PRO A 21 -20.15 -6.23 -17.46
C PRO A 21 -20.05 -5.44 -16.15
N ALA A 22 -18.99 -4.66 -16.01
CA ALA A 22 -18.76 -3.78 -14.87
C ALA A 22 -18.78 -2.31 -15.29
N GLU A 23 -19.61 -1.50 -14.63
CA GLU A 23 -19.58 -0.04 -14.72
C GLU A 23 -18.46 0.49 -13.83
N ILE A 24 -17.53 1.22 -14.42
CA ILE A 24 -16.35 1.75 -13.75
C ILE A 24 -16.44 3.27 -13.69
N THR A 25 -16.16 3.83 -12.51
CA THR A 25 -15.87 5.25 -12.31
C THR A 25 -14.47 5.41 -11.75
N ILE A 26 -13.73 6.39 -12.25
CA ILE A 26 -12.35 6.67 -11.87
C ILE A 26 -12.25 8.11 -11.37
N SER A 27 -11.72 8.26 -10.16
CA SER A 27 -11.44 9.56 -9.54
C SER A 27 -10.02 9.62 -8.96
N THR A 28 -9.58 10.82 -8.62
CA THR A 28 -8.32 11.06 -7.91
C THR A 28 -8.60 11.68 -6.56
N ALA A 29 -7.78 11.32 -5.57
CA ALA A 29 -7.81 11.91 -4.24
C ALA A 29 -6.39 12.01 -3.67
N PHE A 30 -6.16 12.89 -2.69
CA PHE A 30 -4.90 12.88 -1.96
C PHE A 30 -5.00 11.95 -0.76
N GLY A 31 -4.07 10.99 -0.66
CA GLY A 31 -4.01 10.13 0.52
C GLY A 31 -2.78 9.24 0.56
N TYR A 32 -2.45 8.77 1.75
CA TYR A 32 -1.24 7.99 2.03
C TYR A 32 -1.48 7.02 3.20
N PRO A 33 -0.73 5.89 3.27
CA PRO A 33 -0.87 4.94 4.35
C PRO A 33 -0.37 5.56 5.64
N VAL A 34 -1.10 5.31 6.71
CA VAL A 34 -0.74 5.63 8.09
C VAL A 34 -0.98 4.40 8.94
N THR A 35 -0.55 4.46 10.19
CA THR A 35 -0.91 3.45 11.19
C THR A 35 -1.69 4.09 12.32
N ASP A 36 -2.64 3.37 12.88
CA ASP A 36 -3.29 3.76 14.13
C ASP A 36 -2.42 3.42 15.36
N SER A 37 -2.95 3.66 16.56
CA SER A 37 -2.26 3.37 17.84
C SER A 37 -2.06 1.87 18.12
N LEU A 38 -2.78 0.99 17.41
CA LEU A 38 -2.61 -0.46 17.47
C LEU A 38 -1.63 -0.97 16.40
N GLY A 39 -1.09 -0.07 15.58
CA GLY A 39 -0.20 -0.36 14.47
C GLY A 39 -0.91 -0.95 13.26
N HIS A 40 -2.23 -0.80 13.15
CA HIS A 40 -2.99 -1.25 11.98
C HIS A 40 -2.89 -0.21 10.87
N PHE A 41 -2.75 -0.68 9.64
CA PHE A 41 -2.69 0.19 8.47
C PHE A 41 -4.05 0.80 8.17
N ALA A 42 -4.06 2.10 7.90
CA ALA A 42 -5.21 2.81 7.39
C ALA A 42 -4.77 3.74 6.24
N LEU A 43 -5.71 4.11 5.37
CA LEU A 43 -5.47 5.15 4.39
C LEU A 43 -5.95 6.48 4.97
N ARG A 44 -5.03 7.44 5.17
CA ARG A 44 -5.41 8.81 5.46
C ARG A 44 -5.68 9.53 4.14
N THR A 45 -6.91 10.01 3.97
CA THR A 45 -7.31 10.88 2.86
C THR A 45 -7.41 12.32 3.38
N VAL A 46 -6.95 13.29 2.59
CA VAL A 46 -7.12 14.72 2.90
C VAL A 46 -7.86 15.36 1.74
N GLU A 47 -9.05 15.89 2.01
CA GLU A 47 -9.92 16.46 0.98
C GLU A 47 -9.35 17.77 0.42
N HIS A 48 -8.82 18.61 1.30
CA HIS A 48 -8.21 19.90 0.97
C HIS A 48 -6.78 19.94 1.50
N PRO A 49 -5.81 19.33 0.77
CA PRO A 49 -4.41 19.38 1.16
C PRO A 49 -3.91 20.83 1.08
N ASP A 50 -3.23 21.29 2.12
CA ASP A 50 -2.53 22.57 2.07
C ASP A 50 -1.30 22.52 1.15
N SER A 51 -0.64 23.66 0.96
CA SER A 51 0.53 23.80 0.10
C SER A 51 1.79 23.09 0.62
N MET A 52 1.81 22.64 1.88
CA MET A 52 2.92 21.89 2.45
C MET A 52 2.82 20.39 2.14
N LEU A 53 1.63 19.92 1.76
CA LEU A 53 1.41 18.54 1.36
C LEU A 53 1.71 18.35 -0.14
N PRO A 54 2.48 17.32 -0.53
CA PRO A 54 2.88 17.11 -1.91
C PRO A 54 1.78 16.40 -2.72
N SER A 55 0.61 17.06 -2.86
CA SER A 55 -0.54 16.51 -3.55
C SER A 55 -0.43 16.64 -5.06
N ALA A 56 -0.67 15.53 -5.75
CA ALA A 56 -0.87 15.47 -7.19
C ALA A 56 -2.34 15.36 -7.62
N ALA A 57 -3.27 15.27 -6.68
CA ALA A 57 -4.63 14.80 -6.95
C ALA A 57 -5.41 15.69 -7.91
N GLU A 58 -5.21 17.01 -7.84
CA GLU A 58 -5.94 18.01 -8.65
C GLU A 58 -5.46 18.07 -10.10
N TRP A 59 -4.20 17.72 -10.33
CA TRP A 59 -3.55 17.86 -11.63
C TRP A 59 -3.19 16.52 -12.29
N VAL A 60 -3.64 15.40 -11.72
CA VAL A 60 -3.66 14.08 -12.36
C VAL A 60 -5.08 13.79 -12.85
N GLN A 61 -5.22 13.40 -14.11
CA GLN A 61 -6.51 13.12 -14.71
C GLN A 61 -6.49 11.76 -15.42
N ALA A 62 -7.51 10.95 -15.17
CA ALA A 62 -7.72 9.68 -15.86
C ALA A 62 -8.66 9.82 -17.06
N PHE A 63 -8.37 9.10 -18.14
CA PHE A 63 -9.18 9.07 -19.36
C PHE A 63 -9.35 7.62 -19.89
N PRO A 64 -10.59 7.15 -20.10
CA PRO A 64 -11.85 7.78 -19.69
C PRO A 64 -12.06 7.75 -18.16
N ARG A 65 -12.88 8.65 -17.60
CA ARG A 65 -13.26 8.64 -16.16
C ARG A 65 -14.44 7.73 -15.85
N ARG A 66 -15.25 7.41 -16.86
CA ARG A 66 -16.39 6.50 -16.79
C ARG A 66 -16.39 5.61 -18.02
N LEU A 67 -16.62 4.34 -17.80
CA LEU A 67 -16.59 3.32 -18.84
C LEU A 67 -17.31 2.07 -18.34
N THR A 68 -17.76 1.24 -19.27
CA THR A 68 -18.19 -0.12 -18.98
C THR A 68 -17.15 -1.07 -19.56
N ILE A 69 -16.69 -2.03 -18.76
CA ILE A 69 -15.78 -3.09 -19.22
C ILE A 69 -16.61 -4.37 -19.34
N ALA A 70 -16.65 -4.98 -20.52
CA ALA A 70 -17.41 -6.20 -20.72
C ALA A 70 -16.82 -7.38 -19.92
N SER A 71 -17.55 -8.48 -19.93
CA SER A 71 -17.12 -9.74 -19.31
C SER A 71 -15.78 -10.20 -19.86
N LEU A 72 -14.84 -10.54 -18.97
CA LEU A 72 -13.50 -11.04 -19.33
C LEU A 72 -12.67 -10.10 -20.20
N GLU A 73 -13.03 -8.81 -20.29
CA GLU A 73 -12.32 -7.82 -21.10
C GLU A 73 -11.34 -6.96 -20.29
N ARG A 74 -10.38 -6.37 -21.02
CA ARG A 74 -9.41 -5.41 -20.49
C ARG A 74 -9.61 -4.05 -21.14
N GLN A 75 -9.51 -3.00 -20.34
CA GLN A 75 -9.48 -1.63 -20.83
C GLN A 75 -8.27 -0.89 -20.28
N THR A 76 -7.55 -0.20 -21.16
CA THR A 76 -6.46 0.70 -20.74
C THR A 76 -7.01 2.09 -20.48
N VAL A 77 -6.66 2.63 -19.31
CA VAL A 77 -6.94 3.98 -18.85
C VAL A 77 -5.64 4.77 -18.90
N ARG A 78 -5.67 5.92 -19.56
CA ARG A 78 -4.53 6.85 -19.62
C ARG A 78 -4.60 7.82 -18.46
N LEU A 79 -3.47 8.09 -17.84
CA LEU A 79 -3.28 9.15 -16.86
C LEU A 79 -2.51 10.27 -17.53
N LEU A 80 -3.08 11.48 -17.54
CA LEU A 80 -2.42 12.70 -17.96
C LEU A 80 -2.12 13.57 -16.74
N VAL A 81 -0.97 14.22 -16.75
CA VAL A 81 -0.49 14.99 -15.61
C VAL A 81 -0.15 16.42 -16.04
N THR A 82 -0.79 17.40 -15.42
CA THR A 82 -0.64 18.83 -15.75
C THR A 82 -0.18 19.61 -14.52
N PRO A 83 1.07 19.43 -14.06
CA PRO A 83 1.57 20.08 -12.85
C PRO A 83 1.50 21.62 -12.96
N PRO A 84 1.33 22.34 -11.84
CA PRO A 84 1.34 23.80 -11.84
C PRO A 84 2.69 24.35 -12.31
N ALA A 85 2.65 25.56 -12.88
CA ALA A 85 3.87 26.27 -13.26
C ALA A 85 4.76 26.53 -12.04
N GLY A 86 6.07 26.36 -12.20
CA GLY A 86 7.02 26.57 -11.11
C GLY A 86 7.01 25.50 -10.02
N LEU A 87 6.34 24.35 -10.22
CA LEU A 87 6.35 23.25 -9.25
C LEU A 87 7.81 22.91 -8.85
N PRO A 88 8.17 22.93 -7.56
CA PRO A 88 9.51 22.55 -7.11
C PRO A 88 9.89 21.11 -7.47
N ASP A 89 11.18 20.80 -7.40
CA ASP A 89 11.64 19.41 -7.53
C ASP A 89 11.21 18.60 -6.30
N GLY A 90 10.80 17.36 -6.53
CA GLY A 90 10.26 16.49 -5.48
C GLY A 90 9.36 15.38 -6.00
N GLU A 91 8.90 14.54 -5.07
CA GLU A 91 7.85 13.57 -5.33
C GLU A 91 6.49 14.10 -4.82
N TYR A 92 5.48 13.98 -5.67
CA TYR A 92 4.10 14.34 -5.41
C TYR A 92 3.24 13.10 -5.62
N TRP A 93 2.18 12.92 -4.83
CA TRP A 93 1.38 11.71 -4.94
C TRP A 93 -0.12 11.96 -4.93
N ALA A 94 -0.84 11.00 -5.48
CA ALA A 94 -2.28 10.91 -5.48
C ALA A 94 -2.70 9.45 -5.34
N ARG A 95 -3.98 9.24 -5.07
CA ARG A 95 -4.65 7.96 -5.17
C ARG A 95 -5.57 7.98 -6.37
N LEU A 96 -5.42 6.99 -7.23
CA LEU A 96 -6.39 6.66 -8.26
C LEU A 96 -7.41 5.72 -7.64
N ILE A 97 -8.65 6.17 -7.52
CA ILE A 97 -9.76 5.41 -6.96
C ILE A 97 -10.60 4.89 -8.11
N ILE A 98 -10.67 3.58 -8.23
CA ILE A 98 -11.46 2.88 -9.25
C ILE A 98 -12.65 2.25 -8.53
N SER A 99 -13.84 2.77 -8.78
CA SER A 99 -15.10 2.24 -8.27
C SER A 99 -15.76 1.40 -9.35
N ALA A 100 -15.91 0.10 -9.09
CA ALA A 100 -16.59 -0.85 -9.96
C ALA A 100 -17.96 -1.21 -9.39
N ARG A 101 -19.00 -1.14 -10.23
CA ARG A 101 -20.36 -1.61 -9.93
C ARG A 101 -20.77 -2.64 -10.98
N GLY A 102 -21.38 -3.73 -10.56
CA GLY A 102 -21.76 -4.84 -11.44
C GLY A 102 -21.51 -6.18 -10.77
N GLY A 103 -22.22 -7.22 -11.20
CA GLY A 103 -22.28 -8.51 -10.52
C GLY A 103 -23.50 -8.61 -9.61
N ARG A 104 -24.50 -9.40 -10.01
CA ARG A 104 -25.55 -9.87 -9.09
C ARG A 104 -24.96 -10.96 -8.18
N LEU A 105 -25.08 -10.78 -6.86
CA LEU A 105 -24.97 -11.92 -5.94
C LEU A 105 -26.31 -12.65 -5.94
N PRO A 106 -26.39 -13.94 -6.32
CA PRO A 106 -27.58 -14.72 -6.03
C PRO A 106 -27.74 -14.82 -4.51
N ILE A 107 -28.79 -14.21 -3.97
CA ILE A 107 -29.15 -14.42 -2.56
C ILE A 107 -29.77 -15.82 -2.47
N GLY A 108 -28.96 -16.80 -2.06
CA GLY A 108 -29.49 -18.12 -1.72
C GLY A 108 -30.33 -18.03 -0.45
N GLY A 109 -31.62 -18.39 -0.53
CA GLY A 109 -32.39 -18.79 0.67
C GLY A 109 -33.51 -17.87 1.16
N VAL A 110 -33.98 -16.87 0.41
CA VAL A 110 -35.26 -16.22 0.74
C VAL A 110 -36.36 -16.91 -0.07
N GLY A 111 -37.11 -17.79 0.59
CA GLY A 111 -38.34 -18.35 0.05
C GLY A 111 -39.28 -17.22 -0.36
N ASP A 112 -39.93 -17.39 -1.51
CA ASP A 112 -40.81 -16.44 -2.15
C ASP A 112 -42.11 -16.26 -1.33
N THR A 113 -42.02 -15.60 -0.18
CA THR A 113 -43.16 -15.02 0.52
C THR A 113 -43.19 -13.53 0.22
N ALA A 114 -44.17 -13.16 -0.61
CA ALA A 114 -44.36 -11.83 -1.15
C ALA A 114 -44.32 -10.72 -0.09
N ALA A 115 -43.35 -9.79 -0.23
CA ALA A 115 -43.51 -8.33 -0.09
C ALA A 115 -42.18 -7.56 -0.13
N VAL A 116 -41.01 -8.20 0.02
CA VAL A 116 -39.73 -7.49 0.12
C VAL A 116 -38.71 -8.06 -0.85
N ARG A 117 -38.45 -7.33 -1.96
CA ARG A 117 -37.32 -7.58 -2.84
C ARG A 117 -36.09 -6.85 -2.32
N VAL A 118 -35.21 -7.57 -1.63
CA VAL A 118 -33.90 -7.03 -1.24
C VAL A 118 -32.96 -7.14 -2.43
N GLN A 119 -32.50 -6.00 -2.95
CA GLN A 119 -31.46 -5.95 -3.96
C GLN A 119 -30.18 -5.38 -3.33
N LEU A 120 -29.13 -6.20 -3.28
CA LEU A 120 -27.81 -5.76 -2.84
C LEU A 120 -26.99 -5.30 -4.05
N ASN A 121 -26.55 -4.04 -4.03
CA ASN A 121 -25.64 -3.50 -5.03
C ASN A 121 -24.24 -3.44 -4.45
N LEU A 122 -23.34 -4.31 -4.90
CA LEU A 122 -21.95 -4.31 -4.49
C LEU A 122 -21.18 -3.23 -5.26
N VAL A 123 -20.41 -2.41 -4.53
CA VAL A 123 -19.44 -1.47 -5.11
C VAL A 123 -18.06 -1.81 -4.58
N VAL A 124 -17.14 -2.14 -5.48
CA VAL A 124 -15.75 -2.43 -5.14
C VAL A 124 -14.90 -1.19 -5.43
N ASN A 125 -14.16 -0.73 -4.43
CA ASN A 125 -13.24 0.40 -4.57
C ASN A 125 -11.79 -0.09 -4.53
N THR A 126 -11.07 0.03 -5.63
CA THR A 126 -9.62 -0.21 -5.70
C THR A 126 -8.86 1.11 -5.60
N ASN A 127 -7.90 1.18 -4.68
CA ASN A 127 -7.08 2.37 -4.47
C ASN A 127 -5.63 2.11 -4.93
N ILE A 128 -5.20 2.80 -5.97
CA ILE A 128 -3.85 2.67 -6.54
C ILE A 128 -3.05 3.93 -6.24
N GLY A 129 -1.85 3.77 -5.68
CA GLY A 129 -0.91 4.90 -5.51
C GLY A 129 -0.38 5.40 -6.86
N VAL A 130 -0.41 6.71 -7.06
CA VAL A 130 0.21 7.41 -8.18
C VAL A 130 1.29 8.32 -7.60
N ALA A 131 2.53 8.15 -8.03
CA ALA A 131 3.65 9.01 -7.70
C ALA A 131 4.12 9.75 -8.95
N TYR A 132 4.29 11.05 -8.82
CA TYR A 132 4.82 11.96 -9.82
C TYR A 132 6.15 12.52 -9.34
N ARG A 133 7.20 12.42 -10.16
CA ARG A 133 8.54 12.84 -9.79
C ARG A 133 9.04 13.93 -10.72
N LYS A 134 9.55 15.02 -10.15
CA LYS A 134 10.20 16.12 -10.86
C LYS A 134 11.61 16.33 -10.31
N GLY A 135 12.59 16.34 -11.21
CA GLY A 135 13.98 16.59 -10.85
C GLY A 135 14.60 15.48 -10.00
N PRO A 136 15.73 15.75 -9.34
CA PRO A 136 16.42 14.78 -8.49
C PRO A 136 15.56 14.41 -7.27
N VAL A 137 15.19 13.14 -7.16
CA VAL A 137 14.46 12.59 -6.02
C VAL A 137 15.23 11.44 -5.39
N ALA A 138 15.23 11.39 -4.07
CA ALA A 138 15.87 10.34 -3.29
C ALA A 138 14.98 9.92 -2.14
N THR A 139 15.13 8.67 -1.70
CA THR A 139 14.33 8.10 -0.62
C THR A 139 15.20 7.50 0.47
N GLY A 140 14.64 7.40 1.67
CA GLY A 140 15.25 6.75 2.82
C GLY A 140 14.25 6.61 3.94
N VAL A 141 14.59 5.81 4.93
CA VAL A 141 13.78 5.61 6.13
C VAL A 141 14.69 5.59 7.34
N ALA A 142 14.23 6.14 8.46
CA ALA A 142 14.83 5.86 9.75
C ALA A 142 13.97 4.85 10.50
N LEU A 143 14.65 3.89 11.13
CA LEU A 143 14.07 2.88 12.01
C LEU A 143 14.44 3.23 13.44
N SER A 144 13.46 3.23 14.33
CA SER A 144 13.67 3.37 15.77
C SER A 144 12.59 2.62 16.56
N ASN A 145 12.80 2.49 17.87
CA ASN A 145 11.83 1.90 18.79
C ASN A 145 11.31 0.52 18.35
N LEU A 146 12.21 -0.34 17.86
CA LEU A 146 11.89 -1.73 17.57
C LEU A 146 11.55 -2.43 18.89
N ARG A 147 10.34 -2.99 18.97
CA ARG A 147 9.85 -3.66 20.17
C ARG A 147 8.97 -4.83 19.82
N VAL A 148 8.91 -5.79 20.74
CA VAL A 148 8.16 -7.03 20.56
C VAL A 148 7.18 -7.26 21.70
N ARG A 149 6.10 -7.98 21.41
CA ARG A 149 5.16 -8.50 22.41
C ARG A 149 4.87 -9.95 22.10
N ILE A 150 5.16 -10.80 23.07
CA ILE A 150 4.94 -12.23 22.94
C ILE A 150 3.46 -12.53 23.21
N ARG A 151 2.87 -13.31 22.31
CA ARG A 151 1.56 -13.94 22.40
C ARG A 151 1.73 -15.45 22.39
N ARG A 152 0.64 -16.18 22.61
CA ARG A 152 0.67 -17.64 22.70
C ARG A 152 1.23 -18.31 21.43
N ASP A 153 0.88 -17.79 20.27
CA ASP A 153 1.17 -18.36 18.96
C ASP A 153 2.00 -17.44 18.06
N SER A 154 2.26 -16.21 18.51
CA SER A 154 2.87 -15.17 17.70
C SER A 154 3.76 -14.23 18.51
N VAL A 155 4.74 -13.64 17.83
CA VAL A 155 5.49 -12.49 18.30
C VAL A 155 5.03 -11.29 17.49
N GLU A 156 4.36 -10.37 18.15
CA GLU A 156 3.98 -9.09 17.55
C GLU A 156 5.20 -8.16 17.56
N VAL A 157 5.46 -7.49 16.45
CA VAL A 157 6.61 -6.61 16.24
C VAL A 157 6.12 -5.23 15.86
N TRP A 158 6.59 -4.20 16.56
CA TRP A 158 6.39 -2.80 16.21
C TRP A 158 7.72 -2.13 15.95
N SER A 159 7.73 -1.21 15.01
CA SER A 159 8.85 -0.34 14.71
C SER A 159 8.31 1.06 14.44
N ARG A 160 9.06 2.10 14.81
CA ARG A 160 8.79 3.46 14.37
C ARG A 160 9.59 3.74 13.11
N LEU A 161 8.89 4.18 12.07
CA LEU A 161 9.45 4.45 10.75
C LEU A 161 9.21 5.90 10.37
N GLU A 162 10.27 6.58 9.96
CA GLU A 162 10.22 7.98 9.54
C GLU A 162 10.84 8.14 8.15
N ARG A 163 10.08 8.69 7.20
CA ARG A 163 10.59 9.03 5.87
C ARG A 163 11.78 9.99 5.98
N ARG A 164 12.83 9.71 5.20
CA ARG A 164 13.99 10.59 4.99
C ARG A 164 14.04 11.03 3.53
N LEU A 165 14.73 12.13 3.27
CA LEU A 165 14.94 12.70 1.93
C LEU A 165 13.61 13.18 1.27
N THR A 166 13.54 13.18 -0.05
CA THR A 166 12.55 13.96 -0.83
C THR A 166 11.40 13.14 -1.42
N ALA A 167 11.47 11.81 -1.36
CA ALA A 167 10.44 10.90 -1.86
C ALA A 167 9.95 9.92 -0.78
N ALA A 168 8.78 9.34 -0.98
CA ALA A 168 8.26 8.26 -0.15
C ALA A 168 9.22 7.06 -0.18
N TYR A 169 9.38 6.39 0.96
CA TYR A 169 10.09 5.13 1.02
C TYR A 169 9.15 4.01 0.63
N VAL A 170 9.42 3.32 -0.47
CA VAL A 170 8.62 2.19 -0.94
C VAL A 170 9.53 0.97 -1.00
N GLY A 171 9.23 -0.04 -0.18
CA GLY A 171 10.12 -1.16 0.02
C GLY A 171 9.44 -2.33 0.72
N THR A 172 10.24 -3.19 1.32
CA THR A 172 9.81 -4.38 2.01
C THR A 172 10.38 -4.41 3.42
N VAL A 173 9.51 -4.70 4.39
CA VAL A 173 9.91 -5.11 5.73
C VAL A 173 10.25 -6.59 5.69
N ARG A 174 11.44 -6.95 6.18
CA ARG A 174 11.86 -8.32 6.40
C ARG A 174 12.11 -8.50 7.90
N ALA A 175 11.50 -9.52 8.49
CA ALA A 175 11.79 -9.90 9.86
C ALA A 175 12.09 -11.39 9.93
N THR A 176 13.12 -11.77 10.67
CA THR A 176 13.51 -13.18 10.87
C THR A 176 13.71 -13.45 12.34
N LEU A 177 13.16 -14.56 12.83
CA LEU A 177 13.37 -15.05 14.18
C LEU A 177 14.44 -16.14 14.14
N VAL A 178 15.53 -15.93 14.88
CA VAL A 178 16.71 -16.80 14.89
C VAL A 178 16.90 -17.37 16.29
N ASP A 179 17.20 -18.66 16.41
CA ASP A 179 17.50 -19.29 17.71
C ASP A 179 18.98 -19.16 18.12
N SER A 180 19.34 -19.70 19.29
CA SER A 180 20.72 -19.70 19.81
C SER A 180 21.73 -20.47 18.98
N THR A 181 21.28 -21.34 18.07
CA THR A 181 22.14 -22.06 17.14
C THR A 181 22.39 -21.27 15.84
N GLY A 182 21.74 -20.11 15.69
CA GLY A 182 21.78 -19.32 14.46
C GLY A 182 20.77 -19.78 13.40
N LYS A 183 19.89 -20.74 13.72
CA LYS A 183 18.90 -21.26 12.78
C LYS A 183 17.69 -20.34 12.71
N VAL A 184 17.28 -19.98 11.49
CA VAL A 184 16.03 -19.25 11.23
C VAL A 184 14.85 -20.17 11.52
N ARG A 185 13.93 -19.70 12.37
CA ARG A 185 12.74 -20.44 12.82
C ARG A 185 11.44 -19.88 12.29
N SER A 186 11.41 -18.59 11.99
CA SER A 186 10.24 -17.91 11.43
C SER A 186 10.67 -16.70 10.63
N THR A 187 9.90 -16.36 9.59
CA THR A 187 10.17 -15.22 8.70
C THR A 187 8.90 -14.48 8.37
N LEU A 188 9.02 -13.18 8.18
CA LEU A 188 8.00 -12.30 7.65
C LEU A 188 8.62 -11.47 6.53
N SER A 189 7.89 -11.34 5.43
CA SER A 189 8.18 -10.39 4.36
C SER A 189 6.88 -9.67 4.02
N ALA A 190 6.88 -8.34 4.07
CA ALA A 190 5.68 -7.55 3.80
C ALA A 190 6.03 -6.23 3.09
N PRO A 191 5.29 -5.85 2.02
CA PRO A 191 5.43 -4.54 1.41
C PRO A 191 5.15 -3.42 2.41
N ILE A 192 5.88 -2.32 2.28
CA ILE A 192 5.68 -1.11 3.06
C ILE A 192 5.87 0.14 2.22
N ALA A 193 5.14 1.20 2.57
CA ALA A 193 5.33 2.52 2.01
C ALA A 193 5.24 3.59 3.11
N VAL A 194 6.35 4.29 3.37
CA VAL A 194 6.50 5.31 4.43
C VAL A 194 6.51 6.69 3.78
N TYR A 195 5.42 7.43 3.98
CA TYR A 195 5.22 8.78 3.42
C TYR A 195 5.54 9.89 4.43
N PHE A 196 5.36 9.61 5.72
CA PHE A 196 5.71 10.51 6.82
C PHE A 196 6.25 9.67 7.97
N VAL A 197 5.51 9.59 9.07
CA VAL A 197 5.78 8.73 10.22
C VAL A 197 4.73 7.65 10.31
N MET A 198 5.12 6.44 10.66
CA MET A 198 4.21 5.34 10.98
C MET A 198 4.84 4.35 11.96
N GLU A 199 3.98 3.58 12.64
CA GLU A 199 4.36 2.57 13.63
C GLU A 199 3.67 1.23 13.35
N PRO A 200 4.03 0.54 12.26
CA PRO A 200 3.33 -0.67 11.83
C PRO A 200 3.53 -1.82 12.82
N ARG A 201 2.47 -2.62 12.98
CA ARG A 201 2.49 -3.88 13.70
C ARG A 201 2.46 -5.05 12.73
N TYR A 202 3.41 -5.95 12.89
CA TYR A 202 3.42 -7.26 12.24
C TYR A 202 3.39 -8.39 13.25
N ALA A 203 3.07 -9.61 12.81
CA ALA A 203 3.11 -10.80 13.66
C ALA A 203 3.91 -11.90 12.97
N LEU A 204 4.91 -12.45 13.67
CA LEU A 204 5.60 -13.67 13.26
C LEU A 204 4.99 -14.85 14.00
N ALA A 205 4.71 -15.94 13.28
CA ALA A 205 4.25 -17.18 13.90
C ALA A 205 5.38 -17.81 14.72
N VAL A 206 5.07 -18.25 15.95
CA VAL A 206 5.99 -18.98 16.83
C VAL A 206 5.37 -20.27 17.40
N ALA A 207 4.20 -20.66 16.90
CA ALA A 207 3.57 -21.93 17.28
C ALA A 207 4.50 -23.11 17.00
N GLY A 208 4.71 -23.95 18.02
CA GLY A 208 5.58 -25.13 17.94
C GLY A 208 7.08 -24.86 18.08
N LEU A 209 7.49 -23.61 18.32
CA LEU A 209 8.88 -23.31 18.69
C LEU A 209 9.14 -23.69 20.15
N ALA A 210 10.34 -24.21 20.43
CA ALA A 210 10.73 -24.56 21.78
C ALA A 210 10.89 -23.29 22.64
N PRO A 211 10.57 -23.35 23.95
CA PRO A 211 10.91 -22.29 24.89
C PRO A 211 12.41 -21.98 24.84
N GLY A 212 12.79 -20.71 25.00
CA GLY A 212 14.19 -20.34 24.97
C GLY A 212 14.48 -18.95 24.40
N LEU A 213 15.76 -18.70 24.16
CA LEU A 213 16.27 -17.43 23.69
C LEU A 213 16.26 -17.35 22.16
N TYR A 214 15.76 -16.22 21.64
CA TYR A 214 15.69 -15.92 20.22
C TYR A 214 16.09 -14.47 19.96
N TRP A 215 16.51 -14.20 18.72
CA TRP A 215 16.78 -12.86 18.20
C TRP A 215 15.85 -12.60 17.02
N LEU A 216 15.06 -11.54 17.13
CA LEU A 216 14.37 -10.96 16.00
C LEU A 216 15.34 -10.03 15.27
N ARG A 217 15.66 -10.34 14.01
CA ARG A 217 16.37 -9.43 13.11
C ARG A 217 15.35 -8.77 12.20
N TYR A 218 15.34 -7.44 12.16
CA TYR A 218 14.38 -6.63 11.41
C TYR A 218 15.13 -5.75 10.42
N GLU A 219 14.64 -5.69 9.19
CA GLU A 219 15.27 -4.93 8.11
C GLU A 219 14.21 -4.26 7.22
N LEU A 220 14.52 -3.05 6.75
CA LEU A 220 13.82 -2.41 5.64
C LEU A 220 14.76 -2.35 4.43
N VAL A 221 14.29 -2.84 3.30
CA VAL A 221 15.00 -2.80 2.00
C VAL A 221 14.13 -2.18 0.91
N THR A 222 14.74 -1.54 -0.10
CA THR A 222 14.05 -1.02 -1.29
C THR A 222 13.92 -2.08 -2.39
N ASP A 223 13.52 -3.29 -1.98
CA ASP A 223 13.23 -4.42 -2.86
C ASP A 223 11.72 -4.64 -2.91
N ARG A 224 11.16 -4.81 -4.11
CA ARG A 224 9.71 -4.89 -4.38
C ARG A 224 9.46 -5.78 -5.58
N GLU A 225 9.16 -7.05 -5.33
CA GLU A 225 8.88 -8.05 -6.37
C GLU A 225 7.64 -7.71 -7.21
N ASP A 226 6.71 -6.93 -6.65
CA ASP A 226 5.47 -6.53 -7.32
C ASP A 226 5.58 -5.21 -8.12
N LEU A 227 6.75 -4.58 -8.15
CA LEU A 227 7.01 -3.35 -8.89
C LEU A 227 8.17 -3.56 -9.88
N ASP A 228 8.12 -2.83 -10.99
CA ASP A 228 9.28 -2.71 -11.88
C ASP A 228 10.47 -2.11 -11.10
N PRO A 229 11.64 -2.78 -11.02
CA PRO A 229 12.79 -2.25 -10.31
C PRO A 229 13.21 -0.85 -10.77
N ALA A 230 12.96 -0.50 -12.04
CA ALA A 230 13.29 0.81 -12.60
C ALA A 230 12.48 1.96 -11.98
N VAL A 231 11.33 1.68 -11.36
CA VAL A 231 10.50 2.71 -10.71
C VAL A 231 10.74 2.81 -9.20
N VAL A 232 11.48 1.87 -8.61
CA VAL A 232 11.77 1.84 -7.18
C VAL A 232 13.05 2.63 -6.90
N LEU A 233 12.92 3.72 -6.13
CA LEU A 233 14.09 4.48 -5.68
C LEU A 233 14.88 3.63 -4.68
N GLN A 234 16.18 3.49 -4.94
CA GLN A 234 17.06 2.70 -4.10
C GLN A 234 17.51 3.50 -2.87
N ALA A 235 17.60 2.81 -1.73
CA ALA A 235 18.14 3.35 -0.48
C ALA A 235 18.96 2.28 0.24
N SER A 236 19.84 2.71 1.14
CA SER A 236 20.56 1.79 2.01
C SER A 236 19.58 1.05 2.92
N ALA A 237 19.82 -0.25 3.11
CA ALA A 237 19.04 -1.05 4.04
C ALA A 237 19.21 -0.54 5.47
N VAL A 238 18.12 -0.51 6.23
CA VAL A 238 18.13 -0.15 7.66
C VAL A 238 17.76 -1.35 8.48
N ARG A 239 18.53 -1.62 9.53
CA ARG A 239 18.45 -2.85 10.33
C ARG A 239 18.41 -2.54 11.80
N ASP A 240 17.70 -3.38 12.55
CA ASP A 240 17.72 -3.40 14.01
C ASP A 240 17.42 -4.83 14.49
N SER A 241 17.65 -5.11 15.76
CA SER A 241 17.39 -6.42 16.35
C SER A 241 16.97 -6.35 17.80
N VAL A 242 16.10 -7.28 18.20
CA VAL A 242 15.63 -7.40 19.58
C VAL A 242 15.80 -8.85 20.05
N GLU A 243 16.36 -9.02 21.23
CA GLU A 243 16.38 -10.30 21.93
C GLU A 243 15.03 -10.55 22.61
N LEU A 244 14.53 -11.78 22.55
CA LEU A 244 13.30 -12.19 23.21
C LEU A 244 13.40 -13.62 23.73
N ARG A 245 12.66 -13.92 24.79
CA ARG A 245 12.58 -15.26 25.38
C ARG A 245 11.16 -15.79 25.24
N LEU A 246 11.00 -16.85 24.44
CA LEU A 246 9.72 -17.56 24.35
C LEU A 246 9.49 -18.38 25.64
N PRO A 247 8.27 -18.34 26.20
CA PRO A 247 7.91 -19.07 27.42
C PRO A 247 7.81 -20.58 27.19
#